data_AF-A0A1H0IY85-F1
#
_entry.id   AF-A0A1H0IY85-F1
#
_cell.length_a   1.000
_cell.length_b   1.000
_cell.length_c   1.000
_cell.angle_alpha   90.00
_cell.angle_beta   90.00
_cell.angle_gamma   90.00
#
_symmetry.space_group_name_H-M   'P 1'
#
loop_
_entity.id
_entity.type
_entity.pdbx_description
1 polymer ?
#
loop_
_entity_poly.entity_id
_entity_poly.type
_entity_poly.pdbx_seq_one_letter_code
_entity_poly.pdbx_strand_id
1 'polypeptide(L)' 'MTNYTKEELEEAHRAIISTIGKCEKAMLKLKENSAQHTLLSRRIKAFRISVELIERAKAHYLPF' A
#
# COMPACT_ATOMS: atom_id res chain seq x y z
N MET A 1 -5.81 14.05 -16.38
CA MET A 1 -5.77 12.99 -15.34
C MET A 1 -7.03 12.19 -15.48
N THR A 2 -6.93 10.86 -15.55
CA THR A 2 -8.10 9.96 -15.47
C THR A 2 -8.75 10.16 -14.10
N ASN A 3 -10.04 10.48 -14.07
CA ASN A 3 -10.81 10.45 -12.82
C ASN A 3 -11.05 8.98 -12.47
N TYR A 4 -10.42 8.50 -11.39
CA TYR A 4 -10.75 7.21 -10.80
C TYR A 4 -12.08 7.30 -10.06
N THR A 5 -12.88 6.25 -10.09
CA THR A 5 -14.09 6.19 -9.25
C THR A 5 -13.72 5.96 -7.79
N LYS A 6 -14.64 6.26 -6.88
CA LYS A 6 -14.45 6.00 -5.45
C LYS A 6 -14.24 4.49 -5.22
N GLU A 7 -14.98 3.66 -5.92
CA GLU A 7 -14.92 2.19 -5.83
C GLU A 7 -13.56 1.67 -6.30
N GLU A 8 -13.02 2.20 -7.39
CA GLU A 8 -11.67 1.85 -7.88
C GLU A 8 -10.60 2.23 -6.85
N LEU A 9 -10.70 3.42 -6.25
CA LEU A 9 -9.78 3.88 -5.22
C LEU A 9 -9.88 3.01 -3.96
N GLU A 10 -11.08 2.65 -3.53
CA GLU A 10 -11.29 1.77 -2.38
C GLU A 10 -10.77 0.35 -2.63
N GLU A 11 -10.98 -0.19 -3.83
CA GLU A 11 -10.47 -1.51 -4.19
C GLU A 11 -8.94 -1.52 -4.26
N ALA A 12 -8.34 -0.51 -4.88
CA ALA A 12 -6.89 -0.34 -4.89
C ALA A 12 -6.33 -0.22 -3.46
N HIS A 13 -7.00 0.57 -2.60
CA HIS A 13 -6.61 0.70 -1.19
C HIS A 13 -6.64 -0.66 -0.47
N ARG A 14 -7.75 -1.41 -0.57
CA ARG A 14 -7.89 -2.75 0.02
C ARG A 14 -6.82 -3.71 -0.48
N ALA A 15 -6.56 -3.73 -1.78
CA ALA A 15 -5.56 -4.59 -2.40
C ALA A 15 -4.14 -4.30 -1.89
N ILE A 16 -3.78 -3.01 -1.75
CA ILE A 16 -2.46 -2.60 -1.28
C ILE A 16 -2.29 -2.93 0.21
N ILE A 17 -3.30 -2.67 1.06
CA ILE A 17 -3.26 -3.04 2.48
C ILE A 17 -3.09 -4.57 2.66
N SER A 18 -3.84 -5.37 1.89
CA SER A 18 -3.67 -6.83 1.90
C SER A 18 -2.27 -7.26 1.48
N THR A 19 -1.70 -6.58 0.48
CA THR A 19 -0.34 -6.83 -0.01
C THR A 19 0.71 -6.48 1.06
N ILE A 20 0.56 -5.35 1.76
CA ILE A 20 1.42 -4.97 2.89
C ILE A 20 1.40 -6.07 3.95
N GLY A 21 0.22 -6.53 4.37
CA GLY A 21 0.12 -7.59 5.39
C GLY A 21 0.78 -8.91 4.97
N LYS A 22 0.72 -9.27 3.68
CA LYS A 22 1.46 -10.43 3.14
C LYS A 22 2.97 -10.20 3.17
N CYS A 23 3.43 -9.00 2.81
CA CYS A 23 4.84 -8.63 2.89
C CYS A 23 5.36 -8.65 4.33
N GLU A 24 4.60 -8.13 5.30
CA GLU A 24 4.97 -8.15 6.71
C GLU A 24 5.10 -9.59 7.24
N LYS A 25 4.14 -10.47 6.91
CA LYS A 25 4.23 -11.90 7.27
C LYS A 25 5.41 -12.61 6.61
N ALA A 26 5.73 -12.28 5.36
CA ALA A 26 6.89 -12.83 4.67
C ALA A 26 8.20 -12.34 5.31
N MET A 27 8.25 -11.09 5.77
CA MET A 27 9.42 -10.50 6.43
C MET A 27 9.81 -11.26 7.70
N LEU A 28 8.83 -11.75 8.48
CA LEU A 28 9.09 -12.56 9.68
C LEU A 28 9.87 -13.86 9.41
N LYS A 29 9.83 -14.37 8.17
CA LYS A 29 10.55 -15.59 7.77
C LYS A 29 11.90 -15.31 7.14
N LEU A 30 12.22 -14.04 6.88
CA LEU A 30 13.48 -13.64 6.24
C LEU A 30 14.55 -13.39 7.30
N LYS A 31 15.79 -13.75 6.97
CA LYS A 31 16.94 -13.38 7.79
C LYS A 31 17.08 -11.86 7.81
N GLU A 32 17.19 -11.29 9.00
CA GLU A 32 17.51 -9.87 9.17
C GLU A 32 18.79 -9.52 8.40
N ASN A 33 18.82 -8.33 7.81
CA ASN A 33 19.92 -7.84 6.96
C ASN A 33 20.18 -8.62 5.66
N SER A 34 19.30 -9.55 5.27
CA SER A 34 19.33 -10.14 3.94
C SER A 34 18.92 -9.13 2.85
N ALA A 35 19.37 -9.34 1.62
CA ALA A 35 18.96 -8.53 0.48
C ALA A 35 17.43 -8.57 0.29
N GLN A 36 16.82 -9.74 0.51
CA GLN A 36 15.37 -9.94 0.46
C GLN A 36 14.64 -9.13 1.53
N HIS A 37 15.16 -9.10 2.77
CA HIS A 37 14.59 -8.30 3.86
C HIS A 37 14.64 -6.80 3.52
N THR A 38 15.77 -6.32 3.01
CA THR A 38 15.94 -4.91 2.59
C THR A 38 15.00 -4.54 1.45
N LEU A 39 14.88 -5.39 0.43
CA LEU A 39 13.98 -5.19 -0.70
C LEU A 39 12.51 -5.12 -0.25
N LEU A 40 12.11 -6.04 0.62
CA LEU A 40 10.74 -6.11 1.12
C LEU A 40 10.39 -4.91 1.99
N SER A 41 11.32 -4.44 2.82
CA SER A 41 11.16 -3.21 3.61
C SER A 41 10.95 -1.97 2.72
N ARG A 42 11.75 -1.83 1.66
CA ARG A 42 11.59 -0.75 0.68
C ARG A 42 10.23 -0.83 -0.04
N ARG A 43 9.79 -2.03 -0.41
CA ARG A 43 8.49 -2.26 -1.04
C ARG A 43 7.33 -1.88 -0.12
N ILE A 44 7.37 -2.27 1.15
CA ILE A 44 6.35 -1.88 2.15
C ILE A 44 6.29 -0.35 2.30
N LYS A 45 7.44 0.34 2.36
CA LYS A 45 7.48 1.81 2.41
C LYS A 45 6.80 2.45 1.20
N ALA A 46 7.07 1.94 -0.01
CA ALA A 46 6.43 2.42 -1.23
C ALA A 46 4.90 2.21 -1.19
N PHE A 47 4.43 1.02 -0.76
CA PHE A 47 3.01 0.75 -0.61
C PHE A 47 2.32 1.66 0.41
N ARG A 48 2.97 2.01 1.52
CA ARG A 48 2.43 2.96 2.49
C ARG A 48 2.26 4.36 1.88
N ILE A 49 3.21 4.80 1.05
CA ILE A 49 3.07 6.06 0.29
C ILE A 49 1.89 5.96 -0.70
N SER A 50 1.75 4.85 -1.41
CA SER A 50 0.61 4.64 -2.32
C SER A 50 -0.73 4.70 -1.61
N VAL A 51 -0.85 4.09 -0.42
CA VAL A 51 -2.05 4.18 0.43
C VAL A 51 -2.36 5.63 0.78
N GLU A 52 -1.37 6.39 1.22
CA GLU A 52 -1.57 7.80 1.57
C GLU A 52 -2.02 8.64 0.38
N LEU A 53 -1.48 8.38 -0.82
CA LEU A 53 -1.92 9.05 -2.04
C LEU A 53 -3.36 8.69 -2.42
N ILE A 54 -3.76 7.43 -2.24
CA ILE A 54 -5.14 6.98 -2.49
C ILE A 54 -6.11 7.60 -1.50
N GLU A 55 -5.77 7.68 -0.21
CA GLU A 55 -6.62 8.34 0.79
C GLU A 55 -6.77 9.84 0.51
N ARG A 56 -5.70 10.51 0.08
CA ARG A 56 -5.77 11.91 -0.38
C ARG A 56 -6.68 12.06 -1.61
N ALA A 57 -6.62 11.12 -2.55
CA ALA A 57 -7.52 11.11 -3.71
C ALA A 57 -8.98 10.89 -3.28
N LYS A 58 -9.23 10.00 -2.30
CA LYS A 58 -10.57 9.75 -1.73
C LYS A 58 -11.13 10.95 -0.97
N ALA A 59 -10.29 11.77 -0.34
CA ALA A 59 -10.73 12.97 0.38
C ALA A 59 -11.49 13.97 -0.52
N HIS A 60 -11.21 13.97 -1.84
CA HIS A 60 -11.97 14.75 -2.82
C HIS A 60 -13.44 14.28 -2.97
N TYR A 61 -13.78 13.07 -2.52
CA TYR A 61 -15.10 12.46 -2.64
C TYR A 61 -15.87 12.39 -1.31
N LEU A 62 -15.32 12.93 -0.21
CA LEU A 62 -16.00 13.01 1.08
C LEU A 62 -16.73 14.36 1.17
N PRO A 63 -18.07 14.38 1.35
CA PRO A 63 -18.77 15.61 1.74
C PRO A 63 -18.36 15.97 3.17
N PHE A 64 -18.16 17.28 3.39
CA PHE A 64 -17.85 17.88 4.70
C PHE A 64 -18.77 17.39 5.82
#